data_AF-A0A2D5GGG8-F1
#
_entry.id   AF-A0A2D5GGG8-F1
#
_cell.length_a   1.000
_cell.length_b   1.000
_cell.length_c   1.000
_cell.angle_alpha   90.00
_cell.angle_beta   90.00
_cell.angle_gamma   90.00
#
_symmetry.space_group_name_H-M   'P 1'
#
loop_
_entity.id
_entity.type
_entity.pdbx_description
1 polymer ?
#
loop_
_entity_poly.entity_id
_entity_poly.type
_entity_poly.pdbx_seq_one_letter_code
_entity_poly.pdbx_strand_id
1 'polypeptide(L)'
;EQVPLADVERYGIADCAGQDLVAGSSTAMRGVVEKPSPEQAPSQLAVVGRYILPGKIMPLLAQTQPGAGNEIQLTDAIDTLIAEDKVEAFCMAGRSFDCGHIPGWLQANQVLGREAGLLAD
;
A
#
# COMPACT_ATOMS: atom_id res chain seq x y z
N GLU A 1 -3.26 2.53 4.34
CA GLU A 1 -3.29 2.33 5.80
C GLU A 1 -2.16 3.13 6.42
N GLN A 2 -2.34 3.71 7.60
CA GLN A 2 -1.23 4.39 8.29
C GLN A 2 -0.39 3.35 9.04
N VAL A 3 0.91 3.30 8.76
CA VAL A 3 1.86 2.37 9.42
C VAL A 3 2.93 3.15 10.20
N PRO A 4 3.57 2.54 11.21
CA PRO A 4 4.72 3.14 11.86
C PRO A 4 5.84 3.44 10.86
N LEU A 5 6.57 4.54 11.06
CA LEU A 5 7.70 4.92 10.21
C LEU A 5 8.75 3.80 10.06
N ALA A 6 8.97 2.99 11.10
CA ALA A 6 9.90 1.87 11.07
C ALA A 6 9.47 0.71 10.16
N ASP A 7 8.21 0.70 9.72
CA ASP A 7 7.66 -0.38 8.88
C ASP A 7 7.48 0.06 7.41
N VAL A 8 7.78 1.32 7.06
CA VAL A 8 7.52 1.85 5.69
C VAL A 8 8.32 1.13 4.60
N GLU A 9 9.51 0.63 4.93
CA GLU A 9 10.37 -0.14 4.01
C GLU A 9 9.75 -1.47 3.56
N ARG A 10 8.66 -1.91 4.18
CA ARG A 10 7.96 -3.16 3.83
C ARG A 10 6.91 -2.97 2.75
N TYR A 11 6.53 -1.73 2.44
CA TYR A 11 5.36 -1.44 1.61
C TYR A 11 5.65 -0.42 0.51
N GLY A 12 4.77 -0.35 -0.49
CA GLY A 12 4.63 0.84 -1.31
C GLY A 12 3.99 1.97 -0.49
N ILE A 13 4.60 3.15 -0.50
CA ILE A 13 4.16 4.32 0.28
C ILE A 13 3.63 5.40 -0.65
N ALA A 14 2.39 5.80 -0.44
CA ALA A 14 1.71 6.82 -1.24
C ALA A 14 2.20 8.24 -0.88
N ASP A 15 2.50 9.07 -1.88
CA ASP A 15 2.64 10.52 -1.75
C ASP A 15 1.28 11.19 -1.99
N CYS A 16 0.64 11.66 -0.92
CA CYS A 16 -0.62 12.41 -0.97
C CYS A 16 -0.43 13.91 -0.76
N ALA A 17 0.76 14.46 -1.08
CA ALA A 17 1.08 15.88 -0.93
C ALA A 17 0.89 16.43 0.49
N GLY A 18 1.12 15.59 1.51
CA GLY A 18 0.91 15.95 2.92
C GLY A 18 -0.57 16.05 3.34
N GLN A 19 -1.51 15.55 2.53
CA GLN A 19 -2.91 15.49 2.92
C GLN A 19 -3.16 14.29 3.84
N ASP A 20 -3.84 14.56 4.96
CA ASP A 20 -4.41 13.52 5.80
C ASP A 20 -5.63 12.89 5.12
N LEU A 21 -5.78 11.57 5.22
CA LEU A 21 -6.99 10.88 4.78
C LEU A 21 -7.80 10.37 5.96
N VAL A 22 -9.11 10.45 5.82
CA VAL A 22 -10.07 9.84 6.74
C VAL A 22 -10.51 8.50 6.16
N ALA A 23 -10.78 7.52 7.02
CA ALA A 23 -11.29 6.22 6.60
C ALA A 23 -12.54 6.37 5.69
N GLY A 24 -12.51 5.72 4.53
CA GLY A 24 -13.57 5.77 3.52
C GLY A 24 -13.46 6.94 2.53
N SER A 25 -12.45 7.80 2.63
CA SER A 25 -12.22 8.90 1.68
C SER A 25 -11.11 8.60 0.68
N SER A 26 -11.15 9.32 -0.45
CA SER A 26 -10.09 9.33 -1.47
C SER A 26 -9.41 10.70 -1.50
N THR A 27 -8.12 10.73 -1.82
CA THR A 27 -7.44 11.96 -2.24
C THR A 27 -6.54 11.71 -3.44
N ALA A 28 -6.27 12.76 -4.21
CA ALA A 28 -5.34 12.68 -5.34
C ALA A 28 -3.93 12.34 -4.84
N MET A 29 -3.31 11.35 -5.49
CA MET A 29 -1.95 10.91 -5.19
C MET A 29 -0.97 11.48 -6.24
N ARG A 30 0.24 11.82 -5.81
CA ARG A 30 1.33 12.33 -6.67
C ARG A 30 2.33 11.26 -7.09
N GLY A 31 2.37 10.16 -6.36
CA GLY A 31 3.28 9.05 -6.62
C GLY A 31 3.13 7.96 -5.59
N VAL A 32 3.77 6.83 -5.84
CA VAL A 32 3.93 5.73 -4.91
C VAL A 32 5.36 5.24 -4.94
N VAL A 33 6.04 5.26 -3.79
CA VAL A 33 7.43 4.81 -3.70
C VAL A 33 7.45 3.38 -3.17
N GLU A 34 8.01 2.43 -3.92
CA GLU A 34 8.14 1.04 -3.49
C GLU A 34 9.23 0.89 -2.43
N LYS A 35 8.87 0.40 -1.25
CA LYS A 35 9.80 0.01 -0.16
C LYS A 35 10.87 1.08 0.13
N PRO A 36 10.47 2.35 0.40
CA PRO A 36 11.42 3.42 0.66
C PRO A 36 12.14 3.22 1.98
N SER A 37 13.33 3.82 2.13
CA SER A 37 13.88 4.01 3.47
C SER A 37 13.01 4.98 4.28
N PRO A 38 13.06 4.95 5.63
CA PRO A 38 12.35 5.91 6.47
C PRO A 38 12.58 7.39 6.09
N GLU A 39 13.79 7.73 5.64
CA GLU A 39 14.17 9.09 5.25
C GLU A 39 13.64 9.49 3.87
N GLN A 40 13.33 8.50 3.02
CA GLN A 40 12.84 8.68 1.66
C GLN A 40 11.32 8.49 1.55
N ALA A 41 10.66 8.03 2.62
CA ALA A 41 9.23 7.79 2.63
C ALA A 41 8.45 9.11 2.50
N PRO A 42 7.59 9.28 1.47
CA PRO A 42 6.84 10.52 1.27
C PRO A 42 5.71 10.70 2.30
N SER A 43 5.32 9.62 2.98
CA SER A 43 4.32 9.60 4.04
C SER A 43 4.45 8.32 4.89
N GLN A 44 3.46 8.06 5.74
CA GLN A 44 3.27 6.78 6.44
C GLN A 44 2.06 6.01 5.89
N LEU A 45 1.56 6.37 4.71
CA LEU A 45 0.38 5.77 4.08
C LEU A 45 0.80 4.59 3.20
N ALA A 46 0.80 3.40 3.78
CA ALA A 46 1.08 2.15 3.10
C ALA A 46 -0.07 1.71 2.18
N VAL A 47 0.29 1.19 1.01
CA VAL A 47 -0.61 0.56 0.06
C VAL A 47 -1.00 -0.83 0.57
N VAL A 48 -2.30 -1.07 0.78
CA VAL A 48 -2.85 -2.32 1.37
C VAL A 48 -2.86 -3.49 0.36
N GLY A 49 -2.49 -3.25 -0.90
CA GLY A 49 -2.56 -4.25 -1.97
C GLY A 49 -3.97 -4.45 -2.52
N ARG A 50 -4.75 -3.37 -2.64
CA ARG A 50 -6.05 -3.34 -3.31
C ARG A 50 -6.06 -2.20 -4.31
N TYR A 51 -6.42 -2.51 -5.55
CA TYR A 51 -6.33 -1.55 -6.65
C TYR A 51 -7.57 -1.66 -7.53
N ILE A 52 -8.05 -0.51 -7.99
CA ILE A 52 -9.01 -0.40 -9.09
C ILE A 52 -8.29 0.40 -10.16
N LEU A 53 -7.77 -0.29 -11.17
CA LEU A 53 -6.93 0.31 -12.20
C LEU A 53 -7.65 0.25 -13.55
N PRO A 54 -7.56 1.33 -14.37
CA PRO A 54 -8.05 1.29 -15.73
C PRO A 54 -7.23 0.29 -16.55
N GLY A 55 -7.84 -0.31 -17.58
CA GLY A 55 -7.17 -1.30 -18.43
C GLY A 55 -5.88 -0.80 -19.11
N LYS A 56 -5.73 0.52 -19.25
CA LYS A 56 -4.50 1.16 -19.75
C LYS A 56 -3.27 0.91 -18.88
N ILE A 57 -3.41 0.42 -17.65
CA ILE A 57 -2.26 0.02 -16.82
C ILE A 57 -1.46 -1.14 -17.47
N MET A 58 -2.12 -2.02 -18.23
CA MET A 58 -1.47 -3.19 -18.83
C MET A 58 -0.35 -2.84 -19.82
N PRO A 59 -0.54 -1.93 -20.80
CA PRO A 59 0.56 -1.51 -21.68
C PRO A 59 1.65 -0.72 -20.94
N LEU A 60 1.34 -0.02 -19.84
CA LEU A 60 2.35 0.63 -19.00
C LEU A 60 3.24 -0.42 -18.33
N LEU A 61 2.62 -1.43 -17.68
CA LEU A 61 3.31 -2.58 -17.09
C LEU A 61 4.21 -3.32 -18.08
N ALA A 62 3.76 -3.48 -19.33
CA ALA A 62 4.55 -4.15 -20.37
C ALA A 62 5.83 -3.39 -20.76
N GLN A 63 5.88 -2.08 -20.49
CA GLN A 63 7.03 -1.20 -20.79
C GLN A 63 7.88 -0.92 -19.53
N THR A 64 7.32 -1.12 -18.35
CA THR A 64 7.99 -0.95 -17.06
C THR A 64 9.26 -1.79 -17.01
N GLN A 65 10.39 -1.12 -16.74
CA GLN A 65 11.67 -1.78 -16.58
C GLN A 65 11.79 -2.39 -15.17
N PRO A 66 12.64 -3.40 -14.98
CA PRO A 66 12.92 -3.92 -13.65
C PRO A 66 13.43 -2.82 -12.71
N GLY A 67 12.83 -2.72 -11.53
CA GLY A 67 13.14 -1.75 -10.49
C GLY A 67 13.74 -2.42 -9.24
N ALA A 68 13.16 -2.13 -8.07
CA ALA A 68 13.57 -2.70 -6.80
C ALA A 68 13.60 -4.24 -6.86
N GLY A 69 14.71 -4.84 -6.44
CA GLY A 69 14.87 -6.31 -6.44
C GLY A 69 15.03 -6.95 -7.82
N ASN A 70 15.26 -6.16 -8.89
CA ASN A 70 15.29 -6.63 -10.29
C ASN A 70 13.95 -7.26 -10.73
N GLU A 71 12.85 -6.75 -10.17
CA GLU A 71 11.47 -7.15 -10.47
C GLU A 71 10.75 -6.03 -11.24
N ILE A 72 9.79 -6.39 -12.09
CA ILE A 72 8.87 -5.42 -12.69
C ILE A 72 7.81 -5.08 -11.65
N GLN A 73 7.83 -3.85 -11.13
CA GLN A 73 6.94 -3.43 -10.05
C GLN A 73 5.67 -2.77 -10.59
N LEU A 74 4.54 -3.10 -9.96
CA LEU A 74 3.26 -2.46 -10.27
C LEU A 74 3.26 -0.97 -9.89
N THR A 75 3.98 -0.60 -8.83
CA THR A 75 4.10 0.77 -8.34
C THR A 75 4.77 1.70 -9.36
N ASP A 76 5.82 1.24 -10.04
CA ASP A 76 6.46 1.99 -11.13
C ASP A 76 5.50 2.25 -12.31
N ALA A 77 4.65 1.27 -12.64
CA ALA A 77 3.61 1.43 -13.67
C ALA A 77 2.50 2.40 -13.22
N ILE A 78 2.14 2.38 -11.93
CA ILE A 78 1.18 3.33 -11.35
C ILE A 78 1.77 4.75 -11.35
N ASP A 79 3.06 4.93 -11.08
CA ASP A 79 3.73 6.22 -11.18
C ASP A 79 3.69 6.77 -12.61
N THR A 80 3.89 5.91 -13.60
CA THR A 80 3.72 6.28 -15.01
C THR A 80 2.27 6.68 -15.29
N LEU A 81 1.30 5.92 -14.76
CA LEU A 81 -0.13 6.23 -14.91
C LEU A 81 -0.50 7.58 -14.28
N ILE A 82 0.10 7.97 -13.16
CA ILE A 82 -0.14 9.27 -12.49
C ILE A 82 0.27 10.45 -13.38
N ALA A 83 1.28 10.28 -14.22
CA ALA A 83 1.70 11.31 -15.17
C ALA A 83 0.67 11.51 -16.31
N GLU A 84 -0.13 10.49 -16.62
CA GLU A 84 -1.11 10.48 -17.70
C GLU A 84 -2.54 10.79 -17.22
N ASP A 85 -2.90 10.32 -16.03
CA ASP A 85 -4.26 10.42 -15.47
C ASP A 85 -4.25 10.71 -13.97
N LYS A 86 -5.39 11.22 -13.49
CA LYS A 86 -5.64 11.34 -12.06
C LYS A 86 -5.76 9.95 -11.41
N VAL A 87 -4.87 9.66 -10.48
CA VAL A 87 -4.95 8.49 -9.58
C VAL A 87 -5.21 8.99 -8.16
N GLU A 88 -6.05 8.26 -7.42
CA GLU A 88 -6.38 8.60 -6.04
C GLU A 88 -5.95 7.47 -5.08
N ALA A 89 -5.41 7.87 -3.93
CA ALA A 89 -5.24 7.00 -2.78
C ALA A 89 -6.56 6.91 -2.02
N PHE A 90 -7.03 5.69 -1.75
CA PHE A 90 -8.23 5.45 -0.93
C PHE A 90 -7.82 4.98 0.46
N CYS A 91 -8.31 5.65 1.50
CA CYS A 91 -8.09 5.23 2.88
C CYS A 91 -9.11 4.16 3.26
N MET A 92 -8.65 2.92 3.38
CA MET A 92 -9.50 1.78 3.74
C MET A 92 -10.21 2.02 5.08
N ALA A 93 -11.52 1.73 5.11
CA ALA A 93 -12.27 1.61 6.35
C ALA A 93 -12.26 0.15 6.85
N GLY A 94 -12.12 -0.04 8.16
CA GLY A 94 -12.08 -1.35 8.80
C GLY A 94 -10.67 -1.70 9.30
N ARG A 95 -10.35 -2.98 9.31
CA ARG A 95 -9.05 -3.50 9.76
C ARG A 95 -8.40 -4.38 8.69
N SER A 96 -7.08 -4.30 8.60
CA SER A 96 -6.22 -5.20 7.83
C SER A 96 -5.38 -6.03 8.79
N PHE A 97 -4.92 -7.18 8.31
CA PHE A 97 -3.84 -7.92 8.93
C PHE A 97 -2.83 -8.26 7.85
N ASP A 98 -1.57 -7.87 8.04
CA ASP A 98 -0.50 -8.29 7.16
C ASP A 98 -0.08 -9.73 7.54
N CYS A 99 -0.59 -10.70 6.79
CA CYS A 99 -0.23 -12.11 6.95
C CYS A 99 1.02 -12.51 6.15
N GLY A 100 1.71 -11.55 5.51
CA GLY A 100 2.93 -11.77 4.72
C GLY A 100 4.16 -12.06 5.58
N HIS A 101 4.10 -11.81 6.89
CA HIS A 101 5.17 -12.12 7.84
C HIS A 101 4.64 -12.82 9.10
N ILE A 102 5.52 -13.58 9.78
CA ILE A 102 5.13 -14.46 10.89
C ILE A 102 4.44 -13.71 12.04
N PRO A 103 4.96 -12.57 12.56
CA PRO A 103 4.26 -11.82 13.60
C PRO A 103 2.85 -11.37 13.23
N GLY A 104 2.65 -10.84 12.03
CA GLY A 104 1.34 -10.36 11.58
C GLY A 104 0.36 -11.50 11.34
N TRP A 105 0.84 -12.64 10.80
CA TRP A 105 0.06 -13.88 10.71
C TRP A 105 -0.36 -14.40 12.09
N LEU A 106 0.54 -14.42 13.08
CA LEU A 106 0.21 -14.83 14.45
C LEU A 106 -0.83 -13.91 15.08
N GLN A 107 -0.65 -12.60 14.93
CA GLN A 107 -1.60 -11.59 15.40
C GLN A 107 -2.99 -11.80 14.79
N ALA A 108 -3.06 -12.01 13.47
CA ALA A 108 -4.31 -12.26 12.77
C ALA A 108 -5.03 -13.49 13.36
N ASN A 109 -4.33 -14.60 13.53
CA ASN A 109 -4.92 -15.83 14.07
C ASN A 109 -5.37 -15.67 15.53
N GLN A 110 -4.60 -14.96 16.37
CA GLN A 110 -4.98 -14.71 17.76
C GLN A 110 -6.25 -13.85 17.84
N VAL A 111 -6.31 -12.75 17.08
CA VAL A 111 -7.46 -11.84 17.08
C VAL A 111 -8.69 -12.53 16.53
N LEU A 112 -8.59 -13.15 15.35
CA LEU A 112 -9.72 -13.83 14.72
C LEU A 112 -10.17 -15.07 15.52
N GLY A 113 -9.22 -15.78 16.15
CA GLY A 113 -9.53 -16.91 17.03
C GLY A 113 -10.33 -16.49 18.27
N ARG A 114 -9.99 -15.36 18.89
CA ARG A 114 -10.78 -14.80 20.00
C ARG A 114 -12.15 -14.32 19.54
N GLU A 115 -12.22 -13.60 18.42
CA GLU A 115 -13.49 -13.12 17.86
C GLU A 115 -14.44 -14.27 17.48
N ALA A 116 -13.90 -15.40 17.05
CA ALA A 116 -14.65 -16.61 16.77
C ALA A 116 -14.98 -17.46 18.02
N GLY A 117 -14.51 -17.06 19.21
CA GLY A 117 -14.69 -17.81 20.46
C GLY A 117 -13.87 -19.12 20.55
N LEU A 118 -12.80 -19.25 19.75
CA LEU A 118 -11.93 -20.42 19.71
C LEU A 118 -10.72 -20.31 20.64
N LEU A 119 -10.38 -19.10 21.08
CA LEU A 119 -9.31 -18.80 22.02
C LEU A 119 -9.89 -18.05 23.22
N ALA A 120 -9.36 -18.33 24.40
CA ALA A 120 -9.67 -17.56 25.60
C ALA A 120 -9.09 -16.13 25.50
N ASP A 121 -9.66 -15.22 26.28
CA ASP A 121 -9.17 -13.84 26.41
C ASP A 121 -7.72 -13.79 26.90
#